data_AF-A0A2N3A885-F1
#
_entry.id   AF-A0A2N3A885-F1
#
_cell.length_a   1.000
_cell.length_b   1.000
_cell.length_c   1.000
_cell.angle_alpha   90.00
_cell.angle_beta   90.00
_cell.angle_gamma   90.00
#
_symmetry.space_group_name_H-M   'P 1'
#
loop_
_entity.id
_entity.type
_entity.pdbx_description
1 polymer ?
#
loop_
_entity_poly.entity_id
_entity_poly.type
_entity_poly.pdbx_seq_one_letter_code
_entity_poly.pdbx_strand_id
1 'polypeptide(L)' 'MPAKQLIIQDRSANNGNFLTKRILPFLDKRVVDPFVIFDETIAVSVFESEHYDVLSLPHIGFLCFGISM' A
#
# COMPACT_ATOMS: atom_id res chain seq x y z
N MET A 1 18.61 20.22 -8.69
CA MET A 1 18.52 20.12 -7.22
C MET A 1 18.96 18.73 -6.82
N PRO A 2 19.90 18.55 -5.87
CA PRO A 2 20.33 17.22 -5.49
C PRO A 2 19.14 16.43 -4.93
N ALA A 3 19.04 15.15 -5.28
CA ALA A 3 18.00 14.26 -4.76
C ALA A 3 18.15 14.20 -3.24
N LYS A 4 17.14 14.72 -2.52
CA LYS A 4 17.10 14.63 -1.06
C LYS A 4 16.72 13.21 -0.68
N GLN A 5 17.64 12.49 -0.04
CA GLN A 5 17.36 11.17 0.51
C GLN A 5 16.43 11.32 1.72
N LEU A 6 15.25 10.72 1.64
CA LEU A 6 14.26 10.70 2.70
C LEU A 6 14.03 9.25 3.09
N ILE A 7 14.31 8.93 4.36
CA ILE A 7 14.05 7.61 4.94
C ILE A 7 12.75 7.73 5.73
N ILE A 8 11.78 6.88 5.41
CA ILE A 8 10.45 6.86 6.03
C ILE A 8 10.27 5.47 6.63
N GLN A 9 9.78 5.41 7.87
CA GLN A 9 9.38 4.14 8.46
C GLN A 9 8.01 3.73 7.91
N ASP A 10 7.88 2.46 7.56
CA ASP A 10 6.61 1.85 7.21
C ASP A 10 5.68 1.83 8.43
N ARG A 11 4.37 1.83 8.18
CA ARG A 11 3.36 1.71 9.23
C ARG A 11 2.36 0.63 8.90
N SER A 12 1.93 -0.10 9.92
CA SER A 12 0.84 -1.07 9.75
C SER A 12 -0.46 -0.35 9.40
N ALA A 13 -1.11 -0.81 8.34
CA ALA A 13 -2.45 -0.42 7.93
C ALA A 13 -3.33 -1.68 7.89
N ASN A 14 -4.49 -1.59 8.52
CA ASN A 14 -5.50 -2.64 8.47
C ASN A 14 -6.44 -2.38 7.29
N ASN A 15 -6.50 -3.32 6.35
CA ASN A 15 -7.36 -3.26 5.17
C ASN A 15 -8.53 -4.26 5.24
N GLY A 16 -8.90 -4.72 6.44
CA GLY A 16 -9.93 -5.72 6.68
C GLY A 16 -9.31 -7.07 7.02
N ASN A 17 -9.18 -7.95 6.03
CA ASN A 17 -8.73 -9.34 6.23
C ASN A 17 -7.21 -9.51 6.27
N PHE A 18 -6.44 -8.44 6.04
CA PHE A 18 -4.98 -8.51 6.02
C PHE A 18 -4.32 -7.18 6.43
N LEU A 19 -3.06 -7.29 6.84
CA LEU A 19 -2.21 -6.18 7.21
C LEU A 19 -1.31 -5.79 6.04
N THR A 20 -1.19 -4.49 5.81
CA THR A 20 -0.20 -3.94 4.88
C THR A 20 0.77 -3.02 5.61
N LYS A 21 1.98 -2.91 5.06
CA LYS A 21 2.96 -1.89 5.39
C LYS A 21 2.73 -0.72 4.45
N ARG A 22 2.19 0.37 4.97
CA ARG A 22 1.93 1.58 4.20
C ARG A 22 3.16 2.48 4.21
N ILE A 23 3.64 2.83 3.02
CA ILE A 23 4.75 3.77 2.80
C ILE A 23 4.22 5.13 2.36
N LEU A 24 3.20 5.15 1.47
CA LEU A 24 2.50 6.35 1.04
C LEU A 24 0.97 6.20 1.24
N PRO A 25 0.26 7.22 1.76
CA PRO A 25 0.75 8.52 2.23
C PRO A 25 1.29 8.50 3.67
N PHE A 26 2.17 9.47 3.98
CA PHE A 26 2.67 9.77 5.31
C PHE A 26 2.46 11.26 5.66
N LEU A 27 2.73 11.65 6.92
CA LEU A 27 2.36 12.97 7.45
C LEU A 27 2.88 14.15 6.61
N ASP A 28 4.16 14.12 6.23
CA ASP A 28 4.80 15.24 5.54
C ASP A 28 4.56 15.22 4.02
N LYS A 29 4.11 14.09 3.45
CA LYS A 29 3.87 13.98 2.01
C LYS A 29 2.79 12.95 1.68
N ARG A 30 1.80 13.40 0.92
CA ARG A 30 0.69 12.57 0.45
C ARG A 30 0.88 12.02 -0.97
N VAL A 31 1.69 12.69 -1.79
CA VAL A 31 1.93 12.32 -3.18
C VAL A 31 3.42 12.46 -3.48
N VAL A 32 4.01 11.41 -4.04
CA VAL A 32 5.33 11.42 -4.66
C VAL A 32 5.08 11.14 -6.13
N ASP A 33 4.89 12.19 -6.93
CA ASP A 33 4.48 12.07 -8.34
C ASP A 33 5.33 11.00 -9.08
N PRO A 34 4.69 10.01 -9.75
CA PRO A 34 3.25 9.84 -10.01
C PRO A 34 2.47 9.02 -8.95
N PHE A 35 3.08 8.66 -7.83
CA PHE A 35 2.54 7.74 -6.83
C PHE A 35 1.72 8.45 -5.75
N VAL A 36 0.49 7.97 -5.58
CA VAL A 36 -0.47 8.43 -4.56
C VAL A 36 -0.65 7.43 -3.41
N ILE A 37 -0.41 6.14 -3.67
CA ILE A 37 -0.54 5.04 -2.71
C ILE A 37 0.62 4.07 -2.95
N PHE A 38 1.24 3.60 -1.87
CA PHE A 38 2.22 2.53 -1.93
C PHE A 38 2.14 1.72 -0.63
N ASP A 39 1.58 0.52 -0.76
CA ASP A 39 1.38 -0.44 0.31
C ASP A 39 2.09 -1.75 -0.07
N GLU A 40 2.83 -2.32 0.88
CA GLU A 40 3.39 -3.66 0.77
C GLU A 40 2.49 -4.61 1.57
N THR A 41 1.89 -5.58 0.90
CA THR A 41 1.15 -6.64 1.59
C THR A 41 2.13 -7.54 2.33
N ILE A 42 2.00 -7.61 3.65
CA ILE A 42 2.78 -8.54 4.45
C ILE A 42 2.27 -9.95 4.13
N ALA A 43 3.18 -10.91 3.97
CA ALA A 43 2.82 -12.31 3.72
C ALA A 43 1.71 -12.77 4.68
N VAL A 44 0.54 -13.02 4.11
CA VAL A 44 -0.62 -13.55 4.83
C VAL A 44 -0.61 -15.05 4.64
N SER A 45 -0.55 -15.83 5.73
CA SER A 45 -0.85 -17.25 5.66
C SER A 45 -2.36 -17.39 5.50
N VAL A 46 -2.82 -17.46 4.25
CA VAL A 46 -4.22 -17.72 3.93
C VAL A 46 -4.42 -19.23 3.97
N PHE A 47 -5.27 -19.72 4.88
CA PHE A 47 -5.65 -21.14 4.88
C PHE A 47 -6.47 -21.47 3.63
N GLU A 48 -6.54 -22.74 3.25
CA GLU A 48 -7.30 -23.17 2.06
C GLU A 48 -8.80 -22.80 2.13
N SER A 49 -9.33 -22.60 3.34
CA SER A 49 -10.70 -22.14 3.59
C SER A 49 -10.86 -20.61 3.67
N GLU A 50 -9.77 -19.85 3.62
CA GLU A 50 -9.76 -18.40 3.73
C GLU A 50 -9.44 -17.76 2.38
N HIS A 51 -9.86 -16.51 2.20
CA HIS A 51 -9.61 -15.74 0.97
C HIS A 51 -8.89 -14.45 1.32
N TYR A 52 -7.85 -14.12 0.55
CA TYR A 52 -7.31 -12.77 0.52
C TYR A 52 -8.29 -11.89 -0.26
N ASP A 53 -9.23 -11.28 0.46
CA ASP A 53 -10.32 -10.52 -0.13
C ASP A 53 -10.12 -9.02 0.10
N VAL A 54 -10.35 -8.26 -0.96
CA VAL A 54 -10.41 -6.80 -0.93
C VAL A 54 -11.83 -6.42 -1.32
N LEU A 55 -12.54 -5.79 -0.39
CA LEU A 55 -13.89 -5.28 -0.66
C LEU A 55 -13.89 -4.40 -1.91
N SER A 56 -15.00 -4.40 -2.64
CA SER A 56 -15.15 -3.62 -3.87
C SER A 56 -14.76 -2.16 -3.65
N LEU A 57 -13.66 -1.73 -4.29
CA LEU A 57 -13.09 -0.40 -4.12
C LEU A 57 -13.11 0.36 -5.46
N PRO A 58 -14.12 1.21 -5.71
CA PRO A 58 -14.17 2.00 -6.92
C PRO A 58 -13.05 3.04 -6.92
N HIS A 59 -12.32 3.11 -8.04
CA HIS A 59 -11.24 4.07 -8.26
C HIS A 59 -11.60 5.04 -9.39
N ILE A 60 -11.22 6.32 -9.25
CA ILE A 60 -11.38 7.35 -10.28
C ILE A 60 -10.13 8.23 -10.33
N GLY A 61 -9.62 8.50 -11.53
CA GLY A 61 -8.50 9.43 -11.73
C GLY A 61 -7.12 8.88 -11.39
N PHE A 62 -6.97 7.59 -11.09
CA PHE A 62 -5.68 6.94 -10.91
C PHE A 62 -5.74 5.45 -11.29
N LEU A 63 -4.57 4.86 -11.52
CA LEU A 63 -4.40 3.44 -11.79
C LEU A 63 -3.90 2.74 -10.51
N CYS A 64 -4.57 1.67 -10.12
CA CYS A 64 -4.10 0.76 -9.07
C CYS A 64 -3.53 -0.50 -9.75
N PHE A 65 -2.30 -0.89 -9.41
CA PHE A 65 -1.67 -2.11 -9.89
C PHE A 65 -1.08 -2.88 -8.72
N GLY A 66 -1.09 -4.21 -8.82
CA GLY A 66 -0.43 -5.12 -7.88
C GLY A 66 0.80 -5.73 -8.52
N ILE A 67 1.88 -5.90 -7.75
CA ILE A 67 3.08 -6.61 -8.16
C ILE A 67 3.25 -7.79 -7.20
N SER A 68 3.24 -9.01 -7.73
CA SER A 68 3.65 -10.21 -6.99
C SER A 68 5.08 -10.53 -7.38
N MET A 69 5.94 -10.70 -6.38
CA MET A 69 7.26 -11.30 -6.56
C MET A 69 7.17 -12.82 -6.53
#